data_AF-A0A3M2FJT3-F1
#
_entry.id   AF-A0A3M2FJT3-F1
#
_cell.length_a   1.000
_cell.length_b   1.000
_cell.length_c   1.000
_cell.angle_alpha   90.00
_cell.angle_beta   90.00
_cell.angle_gamma   90.00
#
_symmetry.space_group_name_H-M   'P 1'
#
loop_
_entity.id
_entity.type
_entity.pdbx_description
1 polymer ?
#
loop_
_entity_poly.entity_id
_entity_poly.type
_entity_poly.pdbx_seq_one_letter_code
_entity_poly.pdbx_strand_id
1 'polypeptide(L)' 'MANNEKLNMRYCARVLVEAVTPLKIGTGETVLNIDELVATDANGLPVIPGTALAGVLRHAIPDA' A
#
# COMPACT_ATOMS: atom_id res chain seq x y z
N MET A 1 -16.59 -1.79 41.73
CA MET A 1 -16.23 -0.90 40.60
C MET A 1 -15.39 -1.72 39.64
N ALA A 2 -15.98 -2.19 38.54
CA ALA A 2 -15.29 -3.06 37.59
C ALA A 2 -14.49 -2.19 36.60
N ASN A 3 -13.19 -2.41 36.54
CA ASN A 3 -12.27 -1.75 35.65
C ASN A 3 -12.57 -2.20 34.20
N ASN A 4 -12.99 -1.26 33.34
CA ASN A 4 -13.31 -1.56 31.94
C ASN A 4 -12.00 -1.58 31.12
N GLU A 5 -11.28 -2.69 31.20
CA GLU A 5 -10.11 -2.92 30.34
C GLU A 5 -10.58 -3.14 28.91
N LYS A 6 -10.42 -2.10 28.08
CA LYS A 6 -10.76 -2.12 26.65
C LYS A 6 -9.84 -3.11 25.94
N LEU A 7 -10.36 -4.28 25.54
CA LEU A 7 -9.58 -5.25 24.76
C LEU A 7 -9.09 -4.60 23.46
N ASN A 8 -7.76 -4.56 23.29
CA ASN A 8 -7.10 -4.02 22.10
C ASN A 8 -7.09 -5.08 20.97
N MET A 9 -8.27 -5.45 20.48
CA MET A 9 -8.39 -6.39 19.37
C MET A 9 -8.10 -5.70 18.04
N ARG A 10 -7.13 -6.24 17.28
CA ARG A 10 -6.84 -5.79 15.92
C ARG A 10 -7.35 -6.82 14.93
N TYR A 11 -8.31 -6.42 14.10
CA TYR A 11 -8.75 -7.23 12.97
C TYR A 11 -7.69 -7.17 11.87
N CYS A 12 -7.25 -8.34 11.40
CA CYS A 12 -6.24 -8.46 10.34
C CYS A 12 -6.85 -9.19 9.15
N ALA A 13 -6.87 -8.52 7.99
CA ALA A 13 -7.22 -9.13 6.72
C ALA A 13 -5.92 -9.43 5.94
N ARG A 14 -5.80 -10.66 5.43
CA ARG A 14 -4.73 -11.06 4.51
C ARG A 14 -5.33 -11.22 3.13
N VAL A 15 -4.78 -10.50 2.16
CA VAL A 15 -5.27 -10.49 0.77
C VAL A 15 -4.11 -10.74 -0.19
N LEU A 16 -4.41 -11.41 -1.30
CA LEU A 16 -3.52 -11.55 -2.44
C LEU A 16 -4.04 -10.59 -3.53
N VAL A 17 -3.14 -9.79 -4.09
CA VAL A 17 -3.46 -8.87 -5.18
C VAL A 17 -2.70 -9.34 -6.41
N GLU A 18 -3.43 -9.60 -7.49
CA GLU A 18 -2.89 -10.02 -8.77
C GLU A 18 -3.15 -8.95 -9.83
N ALA A 19 -2.10 -8.57 -10.55
CA ALA A 19 -2.20 -7.59 -11.61
C ALA A 19 -2.76 -8.27 -12.88
N VAL A 20 -4.03 -8.01 -13.19
CA VAL A 20 -4.68 -8.51 -14.42
C VAL A 20 -4.21 -7.77 -15.68
N THR A 21 -3.59 -6.61 -15.50
CA THR A 21 -2.91 -5.79 -16.52
C THR A 21 -1.55 -5.36 -15.99
N PRO A 22 -0.60 -4.94 -16.85
CA PRO A 22 0.66 -4.37 -16.39
C PRO A 22 0.45 -3.27 -15.33
N LEU A 23 1.19 -3.35 -14.23
CA LEU A 23 1.09 -2.44 -13.09
C LEU A 23 2.38 -1.60 -12.97
N LYS A 24 2.23 -0.28 -12.98
CA LYS A 24 3.31 0.68 -12.70
C LYS A 24 2.99 1.43 -11.41
N ILE A 25 3.92 1.43 -10.47
CA ILE A 25 3.92 2.31 -9.30
C ILE A 25 5.28 2.98 -9.25
N GLY A 26 5.30 4.30 -9.43
CA GLY A 26 6.53 5.08 -9.47
C GLY A 26 6.95 5.61 -8.11
N THR A 27 8.22 6.00 -7.99
CA THR A 27 8.75 6.68 -6.80
C THR A 27 8.60 8.20 -6.86
N GLY A 28 8.21 8.75 -8.03
CA GLY A 28 8.33 10.18 -8.33
C GLY A 28 9.77 10.64 -8.58
N GLU A 29 10.77 9.75 -8.47
CA GLU A 29 12.16 10.05 -8.79
C GLU A 29 12.45 9.75 -10.25
N THR A 30 13.23 10.62 -10.87
CA THR A 30 13.63 10.51 -12.27
C THR A 30 15.15 10.37 -12.35
N VAL A 31 15.62 9.72 -13.40
CA VAL A 31 17.06 9.54 -13.68
C VAL A 31 17.34 9.96 -15.11
N LEU A 32 18.61 10.18 -15.44
CA LEU A 32 19.03 10.79 -16.71
C LEU A 32 18.42 10.14 -17.98
N ASN A 33 18.09 8.85 -17.90
CA ASN A 33 17.61 8.02 -19.00
C ASN A 33 16.24 7.35 -18.73
N ILE A 34 15.60 7.63 -17.60
CA ILE A 34 14.33 6.99 -17.21
C ILE A 34 13.40 8.04 -16.62
N ASP A 35 12.21 8.16 -17.21
CA ASP A 35 11.20 9.14 -16.82
C ASP A 35 10.75 8.97 -15.37
N GLU A 36 10.68 7.74 -14.87
CA GLU A 36 10.34 7.48 -13.47
C GLU A 36 10.80 6.09 -13.03
N LEU A 37 11.43 6.01 -11.86
CA LEU A 37 11.80 4.74 -11.23
C LEU A 37 10.56 4.00 -10.70
N VAL A 38 10.56 2.68 -10.85
CA VAL A 38 9.55 1.81 -10.24
C VAL A 38 9.85 1.65 -8.75
N ALA A 39 8.82 1.70 -7.92
CA ALA A 39 8.96 1.44 -6.49
C ALA A 39 9.40 0.00 -6.22
N THR A 40 10.51 -0.17 -5.50
CA THR A 40 11.04 -1.48 -5.11
C THR A 40 11.17 -1.62 -3.60
N ASP A 41 11.19 -2.87 -3.12
CA ASP A 41 11.53 -3.18 -1.74
C ASP A 41 13.03 -3.09 -1.47
N ALA A 42 13.46 -3.43 -0.25
CA ALA A 42 14.87 -3.44 0.14
C ALA A 42 15.74 -4.45 -0.65
N ASN A 43 15.12 -5.40 -1.35
CA ASN A 43 15.79 -6.39 -2.21
C ASN A 43 15.80 -5.97 -3.68
N GLY A 44 15.23 -4.81 -4.04
CA GLY A 44 15.13 -4.36 -5.41
C GLY A 44 14.00 -5.01 -6.21
N LEU A 45 13.07 -5.71 -5.57
CA LEU A 45 11.90 -6.29 -6.24
C LEU A 45 10.75 -5.29 -6.28
N PRO A 46 9.94 -5.23 -7.36
CA PRO A 46 8.78 -4.36 -7.43
C PRO A 46 7.83 -4.56 -6.24
N VAL A 47 7.39 -3.47 -5.65
CA VAL A 47 6.52 -3.48 -4.47
C VAL A 47 5.27 -2.64 -4.71
N ILE A 48 4.17 -3.02 -4.05
CA ILE A 48 3.01 -2.16 -3.88
C ILE A 48 3.13 -1.50 -2.50
N PRO A 49 3.49 -0.20 -2.40
CA PRO A 49 3.61 0.47 -1.11
C PRO A 49 2.27 0.52 -0.37
N GLY A 50 2.29 0.30 0.95
CA GLY A 50 1.09 0.39 1.78
C GLY A 50 0.43 1.78 1.74
N THR A 51 1.23 2.84 1.56
CA THR A 51 0.75 4.21 1.37
C THR A 51 -0.02 4.40 0.06
N ALA A 52 0.42 3.74 -1.03
CA ALA A 52 -0.28 3.76 -2.30
C ALA A 52 -1.65 3.05 -2.20
N LEU A 53 -1.69 1.87 -1.56
CA LEU A 53 -2.96 1.18 -1.29
C LEU A 53 -3.89 2.02 -0.42
N ALA A 54 -3.39 2.59 0.67
CA ALA A 54 -4.18 3.46 1.53
C ALA A 54 -4.71 4.70 0.80
N GLY A 55 -3.92 5.28 -0.12
CA GLY A 55 -4.32 6.39 -0.97
C GLY A 55 -5.47 6.03 -1.90
N VAL A 56 -5.32 4.96 -2.66
CA VAL A 56 -6.35 4.48 -3.61
C VAL A 56 -7.62 4.07 -2.87
N LEU A 57 -7.52 3.31 -1.77
CA LEU A 57 -8.70 2.88 -1.01
C LEU A 57 -9.48 4.05 -0.42
N ARG A 58 -8.80 5.06 0.15
CA ARG A 58 -9.46 6.27 0.66
C ARG A 58 -10.15 7.06 -0.45
N HIS A 59 -9.57 7.08 -1.65
CA HIS A 59 -10.17 7.74 -2.80
C HIS A 59 -11.39 6.96 -3.35
N ALA A 60 -11.28 5.63 -3.42
CA ALA A 60 -12.28 4.75 -4.02
C ALA A 60 -13.48 4.48 -3.09
N ILE A 61 -13.27 4.56 -1.77
CA ILE A 61 -14.30 4.29 -0.76
C ILE A 61 -14.54 5.58 0.03
N PRO A 62 -15.39 6.49 -0.47
CA PRO A 62 -15.89 7.58 0.35
C PRO A 62 -16.67 6.94 1.51
N ASP A 63 -16.37 7.36 2.75
CA ASP A 63 -17.03 6.95 4.00
C ASP A 63 -16.50 5.67 4.72
N ALA A 64 -15.31 5.17 4.37
CA ALA A 64 -14.59 4.18 5.20
C ALA A 64 -13.92 4.79 6.44
#